data_AF-A0A815KAM3-F1
#
_entry.id   AF-A0A815KAM3-F1
#
_cell.length_a   1.000
_cell.length_b   1.000
_cell.length_c   1.000
_cell.angle_alpha   90.00
_cell.angle_beta   90.00
_cell.angle_gamma   90.00
#
_symmetry.space_group_name_H-M   'P 1'
#
loop_
_entity.id
_entity.type
_entity.pdbx_description
1 polymer ?
#
loop_
_entity_poly.entity_id
_entity_poly.type
_entity_poly.pdbx_seq_one_letter_code
_entity_poly.pdbx_strand_id
1 'polypeptide(L)'
;MRLAPVPLFFWQRPEVAVDYSGISGKITHGDKRAYDACCYYGALIVAALKGETRDQLTSEKFYDEHREWFGDQDLHAEIIAIARGSYKKPGGYQDGIRGKGFIVNALEAALWAFWSDGDSFETGALNAVNLGDDTDTTAAIYGQLAGAYYGYKKLPKKWLDCIYAKDFILCVSSWIAYEGETWFKNQKVPGISTLITSFDNTLHNSRPSESINLTTQRMRASLEATSGLDIALGAIVRKAIDPNGHIGDFYDGWQDCVVRSV
;
A
#
# COMPACT_ATOMS: atom_id res chain seq x y z
N MET A 1 -14.23 3.59 0.59
CA MET A 1 -14.46 2.15 0.87
C MET A 1 -13.78 1.14 -0.07
N ARG A 2 -13.17 1.52 -1.20
CA ARG A 2 -12.61 0.56 -2.19
C ARG A 2 -11.11 0.79 -2.51
N LEU A 3 -10.37 1.37 -1.58
CA LEU A 3 -9.06 1.95 -1.87
C LEU A 3 -7.94 0.91 -1.86
N ALA A 4 -7.97 -0.03 -0.91
CA ALA A 4 -6.86 -0.91 -0.55
C ALA A 4 -6.07 -1.55 -1.70
N PRO A 5 -6.68 -2.01 -2.81
CA PRO A 5 -5.90 -2.60 -3.90
C PRO A 5 -4.77 -1.69 -4.42
N VAL A 6 -4.97 -0.37 -4.44
CA VAL A 6 -3.99 0.59 -4.95
C VAL A 6 -2.76 0.73 -4.05
N PRO A 7 -2.87 1.14 -2.78
CA PRO A 7 -1.70 1.24 -1.91
C PRO A 7 -1.06 -0.13 -1.63
N LEU A 8 -1.81 -1.24 -1.68
CA LEU A 8 -1.23 -2.59 -1.57
C LEU A 8 -0.34 -2.93 -2.78
N PHE A 9 -0.74 -2.55 -4.00
CA PHE A 9 0.06 -2.80 -5.20
C PHE A 9 1.34 -1.93 -5.23
N PHE A 10 1.20 -0.64 -4.91
CA PHE A 10 2.28 0.35 -5.09
C PHE A 10 3.09 0.63 -3.82
N TRP A 11 2.92 -0.13 -2.73
CA TRP A 11 3.49 0.18 -1.40
C TRP A 11 5.00 0.45 -1.36
N GLN A 12 5.76 -0.12 -2.29
CA GLN A 12 7.22 0.06 -2.41
C GLN A 12 7.62 1.42 -3.01
N ARG A 13 6.67 2.19 -3.54
CA ARG A 13 6.81 3.56 -4.08
C ARG A 13 5.70 4.44 -3.50
N PRO A 14 5.85 4.94 -2.25
CA PRO A 14 4.79 5.64 -1.52
C PRO A 14 4.19 6.82 -2.29
N GLU A 15 5.00 7.61 -2.99
CA GLU A 15 4.57 8.73 -3.81
C GLU A 15 3.63 8.30 -4.95
N VAL A 16 3.91 7.16 -5.59
CA VAL A 16 3.04 6.59 -6.63
C VAL A 16 1.77 6.03 -6.01
N ALA A 17 1.90 5.33 -4.88
CA ALA A 17 0.76 4.77 -4.16
C ALA A 17 -0.23 5.84 -3.71
N VAL A 18 0.25 6.97 -3.18
CA VAL A 18 -0.57 8.09 -2.71
C VAL A 18 -1.26 8.79 -3.88
N ASP A 19 -0.53 9.11 -4.95
CA ASP A 19 -1.11 9.75 -6.13
C ASP A 19 -2.19 8.87 -6.78
N TYR A 20 -1.88 7.59 -6.99
CA TYR A 20 -2.81 6.66 -7.64
C TYR A 20 -4.00 6.35 -6.74
N SER A 21 -3.83 6.42 -5.42
CA SER A 21 -4.94 6.34 -4.46
C SER A 21 -5.96 7.44 -4.73
N GLY A 22 -5.51 8.70 -4.87
CA GLY A 22 -6.36 9.81 -5.27
C GLY A 22 -7.02 9.62 -6.64
N ILE A 23 -6.23 9.28 -7.66
CA ILE A 23 -6.71 9.09 -9.04
C ILE A 23 -7.80 8.02 -9.12
N SER A 24 -7.66 6.91 -8.39
CA SER A 24 -8.66 5.83 -8.37
C SER A 24 -10.04 6.28 -7.88
N GLY A 25 -10.08 7.23 -6.93
CA GLY A 25 -11.31 7.82 -6.41
C GLY A 25 -12.01 8.72 -7.44
N LYS A 26 -11.22 9.50 -8.18
CA LYS A 26 -11.70 10.51 -9.15
C LYS A 26 -12.56 9.95 -10.27
N ILE A 27 -12.39 8.67 -10.62
CA ILE A 27 -13.16 8.00 -11.69
C ILE A 27 -14.67 8.13 -11.45
N THR A 28 -15.12 8.08 -10.19
CA THR A 28 -16.55 8.18 -9.84
C THR A 28 -16.88 9.27 -8.82
N HIS A 29 -15.88 9.93 -8.22
CA HIS A 29 -16.07 10.95 -7.18
C HIS A 29 -15.26 12.21 -7.53
N GLY A 30 -15.94 13.25 -8.02
CA GLY A 30 -15.29 14.49 -8.47
C GLY A 30 -14.91 15.49 -7.36
N ASP A 31 -15.32 15.25 -6.11
CA ASP A 31 -15.03 16.17 -4.99
C ASP A 31 -13.55 16.08 -4.57
N LYS A 32 -12.90 17.23 -4.36
CA LYS A 32 -11.49 17.30 -3.92
C LYS A 32 -11.27 16.55 -2.60
N ARG A 33 -12.23 16.60 -1.68
CA ARG A 33 -12.17 15.90 -0.39
C ARG A 33 -12.12 14.39 -0.56
N ALA A 34 -12.82 13.85 -1.57
CA ALA A 34 -12.77 12.43 -1.87
C ALA A 34 -11.38 12.03 -2.40
N TYR A 35 -10.81 12.83 -3.31
CA TYR A 35 -9.44 12.64 -3.80
C TYR A 35 -8.42 12.68 -2.66
N ASP A 36 -8.43 13.77 -1.88
CA ASP A 36 -7.46 13.99 -0.81
C ASP A 36 -7.61 12.98 0.34
N ALA A 37 -8.85 12.56 0.66
CA ALA A 37 -9.10 11.48 1.60
C ALA A 37 -8.47 10.17 1.12
N CYS A 38 -8.56 9.86 -0.17
CA CYS A 38 -7.91 8.67 -0.73
C CYS A 38 -6.38 8.80 -0.70
N CYS A 39 -5.81 9.96 -1.02
CA CYS A 39 -4.37 10.19 -0.89
C CYS A 39 -3.88 9.96 0.55
N TYR A 40 -4.53 10.61 1.52
CA TYR A 40 -4.17 10.49 2.93
C TYR A 40 -4.35 9.05 3.46
N TYR A 41 -5.47 8.41 3.14
CA TYR A 41 -5.73 7.05 3.57
C TYR A 41 -4.80 6.02 2.90
N GLY A 42 -4.44 6.26 1.63
CA GLY A 42 -3.42 5.48 0.92
C GLY A 42 -2.06 5.57 1.60
N ALA A 43 -1.64 6.77 2.01
CA ALA A 43 -0.40 6.97 2.76
C ALA A 43 -0.39 6.18 4.09
N LEU A 44 -1.49 6.22 4.85
CA LEU A 44 -1.61 5.44 6.09
C LEU A 44 -1.49 3.93 5.86
N ILE A 45 -2.11 3.40 4.79
CA ILE A 45 -1.99 1.97 4.45
C ILE A 45 -0.54 1.63 4.08
N VAL A 46 0.14 2.47 3.28
CA VAL A 46 1.55 2.26 2.90
C VAL A 46 2.47 2.29 4.13
N ALA A 47 2.28 3.25 5.02
CA ALA A 47 3.01 3.37 6.28
C ALA A 47 2.82 2.12 7.16
N ALA A 48 1.60 1.61 7.27
CA ALA A 48 1.30 0.38 8.00
C ALA A 48 2.04 -0.84 7.40
N LEU A 49 2.05 -0.97 6.06
CA LEU A 49 2.80 -2.04 5.36
C LEU A 49 4.32 -1.91 5.54
N LYS A 50 4.82 -0.68 5.70
CA LYS A 50 6.23 -0.39 6.03
C LYS A 50 6.58 -0.63 7.50
N GLY A 51 5.60 -0.98 8.33
CA GLY A 51 5.82 -1.36 9.73
C GLY A 51 5.80 -0.21 10.72
N GLU A 52 5.25 0.95 10.36
CA GLU A 52 5.05 2.05 11.30
C GLU A 52 4.10 1.66 12.45
N THR A 53 4.39 2.18 13.63
CA THR A 53 3.60 1.89 14.84
C THR A 53 2.26 2.63 14.82
N ARG A 54 1.31 2.23 15.67
CA ARG A 54 0.03 2.96 15.79
C ARG A 54 0.26 4.42 16.17
N ASP A 55 1.21 4.70 17.05
CA ASP A 55 1.54 6.07 17.48
C ASP A 55 2.03 6.92 16.32
N GLN A 56 2.81 6.34 15.40
CA GLN A 56 3.25 7.02 14.17
C GLN A 56 2.05 7.26 13.23
N LEU A 57 1.26 6.22 12.95
CA LEU A 57 0.08 6.30 12.08
C LEU A 57 -1.00 7.28 12.58
N THR A 58 -1.13 7.43 13.90
CA THR A 58 -2.10 8.33 14.55
C THR A 58 -1.49 9.65 15.02
N SER A 59 -0.22 9.91 14.68
CA SER A 59 0.46 11.15 14.97
C SER A 59 -0.20 12.32 14.25
N GLU A 60 -0.39 13.44 14.94
CA GLU A 60 -0.87 14.68 14.31
C GLU A 60 0.15 15.27 13.34
N LYS A 61 1.38 14.74 13.35
CA LYS A 61 2.47 15.10 12.45
C LYS A 61 2.62 14.15 11.28
N PHE A 62 1.84 13.07 11.21
CA PHE A 62 1.98 12.04 10.17
C PHE A 62 2.02 12.64 8.75
N TYR A 63 1.13 13.60 8.46
CA TYR A 63 1.10 14.26 7.15
C TYR A 63 2.36 15.08 6.84
N ASP A 64 2.92 15.77 7.84
CA ASP A 64 4.12 16.59 7.65
C ASP A 64 5.37 15.70 7.53
N GLU A 65 5.46 14.65 8.34
CA GLU A 65 6.56 13.69 8.35
C GLU A 65 6.64 12.91 7.03
N HIS A 66 5.50 12.72 6.36
CA HIS A 66 5.40 12.04 5.07
C HIS A 66 5.13 12.98 3.90
N ARG A 67 5.43 14.28 4.05
CA ARG A 67 5.04 15.29 3.05
C ARG A 67 5.57 14.98 1.64
N GLU A 68 6.74 14.36 1.54
CA GLU A 68 7.34 13.93 0.27
C GLU A 68 6.53 12.90 -0.52
N TRP A 69 5.59 12.18 0.11
CA TRP A 69 4.72 11.22 -0.59
C TRP A 69 3.53 11.89 -1.27
N PHE A 70 3.24 13.14 -0.90
CA PHE A 70 2.13 13.91 -1.45
C PHE A 70 2.66 14.86 -2.52
N GLY A 71 1.88 15.12 -3.58
CA GLY A 71 2.24 16.10 -4.60
C GLY A 71 2.33 17.53 -4.05
N ASP A 72 2.65 18.51 -4.90
CA ASP A 72 2.94 19.89 -4.44
C ASP A 72 1.75 20.63 -3.80
N GLN A 73 0.52 20.19 -4.09
CA GLN A 73 -0.69 20.82 -3.57
C GLN A 73 -1.06 20.24 -2.20
N ASP A 74 -1.46 21.11 -1.28
CA ASP A 74 -1.96 20.66 0.01
C ASP A 74 -3.31 19.94 -0.09
N LEU A 75 -3.53 19.03 0.87
CA LEU A 75 -4.81 18.38 1.08
C LEU A 75 -5.88 19.42 1.47
N HIS A 76 -7.13 19.10 1.20
CA HIS A 76 -8.27 19.90 1.59
C HIS A 76 -8.30 20.09 3.11
N ALA A 77 -8.70 21.28 3.57
CA ALA A 77 -8.64 21.66 4.98
C ALA A 77 -9.36 20.67 5.92
N GLU A 78 -10.51 20.12 5.50
CA GLU A 78 -11.23 19.09 6.27
C GLU A 78 -10.45 17.78 6.41
N ILE A 79 -9.64 17.40 5.40
CA ILE A 79 -8.78 16.21 5.48
C ILE A 79 -7.54 16.52 6.33
N ILE A 80 -7.00 17.73 6.25
CA ILE A 80 -5.94 18.18 7.16
C ILE A 80 -6.44 18.14 8.61
N ALA A 81 -7.66 18.59 8.91
CA ALA A 81 -8.22 18.52 10.26
C ALA A 81 -8.26 17.08 10.80
N ILE A 82 -8.63 16.12 9.95
CA ILE A 82 -8.56 14.69 10.28
C ILE A 82 -7.11 14.26 10.51
N ALA A 83 -6.18 14.63 9.63
CA ALA A 83 -4.76 14.31 9.78
C ALA A 83 -4.13 14.92 11.05
N ARG A 84 -4.68 16.05 11.53
CA ARG A 84 -4.35 16.68 12.83
C ARG A 84 -5.13 16.09 14.01
N GLY A 85 -5.81 14.96 13.82
CA GLY A 85 -6.41 14.21 14.91
C GLY A 85 -7.81 14.66 15.32
N SER A 86 -8.61 15.29 14.45
CA SER A 86 -10.02 15.62 14.77
C SER A 86 -10.85 14.41 15.23
N TYR A 87 -10.44 13.20 14.83
CA TYR A 87 -11.03 11.93 15.24
C TYR A 87 -10.67 11.48 16.66
N LYS A 88 -9.70 12.10 17.36
CA LYS A 88 -9.24 11.66 18.70
C LYS A 88 -10.19 12.08 19.81
N LYS A 89 -11.41 11.54 19.77
CA LYS A 89 -12.51 11.87 20.66
C LYS A 89 -12.87 10.66 21.53
N PRO A 90 -12.47 10.61 22.82
CA PRO A 90 -12.64 9.43 23.66
C PRO A 90 -14.09 8.93 23.77
N GLY A 91 -15.06 9.85 23.74
CA GLY A 91 -16.49 9.55 23.77
C GLY A 91 -17.09 9.17 22.43
N GLY A 92 -16.32 9.10 21.33
CA GLY A 92 -16.79 8.60 20.03
C GLY A 92 -18.10 9.25 19.57
N TYR A 93 -19.18 8.46 19.53
CA TYR A 93 -20.52 8.95 19.15
C TYR A 93 -21.00 10.10 20.05
N GLN A 94 -20.78 10.04 21.37
CA GLN A 94 -21.15 11.10 22.30
C GLN A 94 -20.42 12.42 21.99
N ASP A 95 -19.19 12.34 21.49
CA ASP A 95 -18.35 13.50 21.14
C ASP A 95 -18.53 13.96 19.67
N GLY A 96 -19.52 13.40 18.97
CA GLY A 96 -19.88 13.84 17.63
C GLY A 96 -19.22 13.08 16.47
N ILE A 97 -18.53 11.97 16.71
CA ILE A 97 -18.07 11.09 15.62
C ILE A 97 -19.30 10.45 14.94
N ARG A 98 -19.40 10.59 13.62
CA ARG A 98 -20.53 10.05 12.84
C ARG A 98 -19.99 9.36 11.58
N GLY A 99 -20.30 8.09 11.39
CA GLY A 99 -19.96 7.35 10.17
C GLY A 99 -21.03 7.53 9.10
N LYS A 100 -21.11 8.69 8.46
CA LYS A 100 -22.10 8.98 7.40
C LYS A 100 -21.50 8.82 6.01
N GLY A 101 -22.32 8.73 4.97
CA GLY A 101 -21.87 8.59 3.58
C GLY A 101 -21.07 9.77 2.99
N PHE A 102 -20.89 10.85 3.75
CA PHE A 102 -19.94 11.90 3.37
C PHE A 102 -18.52 11.49 3.77
N ILE A 103 -17.58 11.53 2.81
CA ILE A 103 -16.23 10.96 2.97
C ILE A 103 -15.46 11.51 4.18
N VAL A 104 -15.60 12.80 4.52
CA VAL A 104 -14.94 13.40 5.69
C VAL A 104 -15.43 12.71 6.97
N ASN A 105 -16.74 12.50 7.10
CA ASN A 105 -17.34 11.82 8.24
C ASN A 105 -16.94 10.34 8.30
N ALA A 106 -17.02 9.63 7.18
CA ALA A 106 -16.64 8.21 7.11
C ALA A 106 -15.16 7.98 7.45
N LEU A 107 -14.27 8.84 6.95
CA LEU A 107 -12.84 8.77 7.25
C LEU A 107 -12.54 9.09 8.71
N GLU A 108 -13.13 10.16 9.25
CA GLU A 108 -12.98 10.53 10.67
C GLU A 108 -13.45 9.39 11.59
N ALA A 109 -14.60 8.79 11.29
CA ALA A 109 -15.16 7.67 12.03
C ALA A 109 -14.27 6.41 11.97
N ALA A 110 -13.75 6.07 10.79
CA ALA A 110 -12.87 4.90 10.64
C ALA A 110 -11.53 5.08 11.36
N LEU A 111 -10.96 6.29 11.37
CA LEU A 111 -9.73 6.59 12.09
C LEU A 111 -9.95 6.68 13.61
N TRP A 112 -11.10 7.18 14.06
CA TRP A 112 -11.50 7.06 15.46
C TRP A 112 -11.55 5.59 15.90
N ALA A 113 -12.18 4.72 15.08
CA ALA A 113 -12.24 3.30 15.37
C ALA A 113 -10.85 2.66 15.45
N PHE A 114 -9.93 2.99 14.53
CA PHE A 114 -8.54 2.54 14.56
C PHE A 114 -7.75 3.06 15.76
N TRP A 115 -7.93 4.32 16.13
CA TRP A 115 -7.26 4.93 17.28
C TRP A 115 -7.74 4.35 18.62
N SER A 116 -9.02 4.00 18.71
CA SER A 116 -9.68 3.53 19.94
C SER A 116 -9.77 2.00 20.07
N ASP A 117 -9.21 1.23 19.13
CA ASP A 117 -9.41 -0.22 19.08
C ASP A 117 -8.63 -1.04 20.12
N GLY A 118 -7.69 -0.41 20.84
CA GLY A 118 -6.95 -1.05 21.92
C GLY A 118 -6.18 -2.31 21.49
N ASP A 119 -5.50 -2.27 20.35
CA ASP A 119 -4.69 -3.39 19.83
C ASP A 119 -5.48 -4.62 19.39
N SER A 120 -6.75 -4.43 19.03
CA SER A 120 -7.64 -5.50 18.60
C SER A 120 -8.41 -5.11 17.35
N PHE A 121 -8.19 -5.85 16.25
CA PHE A 121 -8.99 -5.72 15.04
C PHE A 121 -10.50 -5.89 15.33
N GLU A 122 -10.84 -6.84 16.21
CA GLU A 122 -12.23 -7.12 16.57
C GLU A 122 -12.87 -5.92 17.28
N THR A 123 -12.16 -5.32 18.24
CA THR A 123 -12.66 -4.15 18.98
C THR A 123 -12.89 -2.98 18.04
N GLY A 124 -11.93 -2.66 17.15
CA GLY A 124 -12.08 -1.52 16.23
C GLY A 124 -13.16 -1.75 15.18
N ALA A 125 -13.30 -2.97 14.67
CA ALA A 125 -14.39 -3.30 13.74
C ALA A 125 -15.76 -3.14 14.41
N LEU A 126 -15.90 -3.59 15.66
CA LEU A 126 -17.12 -3.39 16.44
C LEU A 126 -17.35 -1.91 16.76
N ASN A 127 -16.31 -1.15 17.09
CA ASN A 127 -16.40 0.30 17.29
C ASN A 127 -16.93 1.00 16.03
N ALA A 128 -16.38 0.67 14.86
CA ALA A 128 -16.81 1.24 13.57
C ALA A 128 -18.28 0.94 13.25
N VAL A 129 -18.73 -0.31 13.48
CA VAL A 129 -20.13 -0.71 13.24
C VAL A 129 -21.07 -0.07 14.26
N ASN A 130 -20.68 -0.01 15.54
CA ASN A 130 -21.54 0.51 16.61
C ASN A 130 -21.73 2.04 16.58
N LEU A 131 -20.99 2.78 15.73
CA LEU A 131 -21.28 4.19 15.45
C LEU A 131 -22.62 4.39 14.74
N GLY A 132 -23.19 3.34 14.11
CA GLY A 132 -24.44 3.43 13.36
C GLY A 132 -24.27 4.16 12.01
N ASP A 133 -25.38 4.64 11.46
CA ASP A 133 -25.46 5.29 10.15
C ASP A 133 -24.94 4.40 9.00
N ASP A 134 -23.93 4.83 8.26
CA ASP A 134 -23.31 4.15 7.12
C ASP A 134 -22.22 3.16 7.61
N THR A 135 -22.71 2.13 8.31
CA THR A 135 -21.88 1.19 9.07
C THR A 135 -21.01 0.31 8.19
N ASP A 136 -21.51 -0.12 7.03
CA ASP A 136 -20.77 -0.95 6.07
C ASP A 136 -19.60 -0.16 5.48
N THR A 137 -19.82 1.10 5.07
CA THR A 137 -18.75 1.98 4.59
C THR A 137 -17.70 2.23 5.66
N THR A 138 -18.13 2.57 6.88
CA THR A 138 -17.22 2.92 7.99
C THR A 138 -16.36 1.70 8.39
N ALA A 139 -16.97 0.53 8.54
CA ALA A 139 -16.28 -0.71 8.85
C ALA A 139 -15.36 -1.17 7.70
N ALA A 140 -15.79 -1.01 6.45
CA ALA A 140 -14.96 -1.31 5.28
C ALA A 140 -13.74 -0.39 5.17
N ILE A 141 -13.89 0.90 5.50
CA ILE A 141 -12.74 1.81 5.57
C ILE A 141 -11.81 1.32 6.68
N TYR A 142 -12.27 1.23 7.94
CA TYR A 142 -11.47 0.75 9.08
C TYR A 142 -10.71 -0.55 8.75
N GLY A 143 -11.41 -1.55 8.20
CA GLY A 143 -10.85 -2.87 7.92
C GLY A 143 -9.67 -2.86 6.94
N GLN A 144 -9.58 -1.87 6.05
CA GLN A 144 -8.44 -1.74 5.12
C GLN A 144 -7.16 -1.35 5.85
N LEU A 145 -7.18 -0.30 6.68
CA LEU A 145 -6.01 0.13 7.44
C LEU A 145 -5.67 -0.87 8.56
N ALA A 146 -6.68 -1.29 9.32
CA ALA A 146 -6.50 -2.28 10.38
C ALA A 146 -6.00 -3.62 9.81
N GLY A 147 -6.49 -4.05 8.66
CA GLY A 147 -6.02 -5.26 7.98
C GLY A 147 -4.55 -5.16 7.55
N ALA A 148 -4.13 -4.01 7.01
CA ALA A 148 -2.73 -3.75 6.68
C ALA A 148 -1.83 -3.71 7.92
N TYR A 149 -2.31 -3.12 9.02
CA TYR A 149 -1.57 -2.98 10.27
C TYR A 149 -1.44 -4.29 11.07
N TYR A 150 -2.55 -5.00 11.30
CA TYR A 150 -2.56 -6.22 12.10
C TYR A 150 -2.09 -7.45 11.30
N GLY A 151 -2.35 -7.46 10.00
CA GLY A 151 -2.11 -8.59 9.11
C GLY A 151 -3.17 -9.69 9.24
N TYR A 152 -3.31 -10.47 8.17
CA TYR A 152 -4.36 -11.49 8.01
C TYR A 152 -4.45 -12.51 9.18
N LYS A 153 -3.30 -12.91 9.73
CA LYS A 153 -3.23 -13.93 10.80
C LYS A 153 -3.82 -13.48 12.14
N LYS A 154 -3.96 -12.17 12.36
CA LYS A 154 -4.54 -11.60 13.59
C LYS A 154 -6.04 -11.35 13.48
N LEU A 155 -6.65 -11.62 12.32
CA LEU A 155 -8.08 -11.45 12.14
C LEU A 155 -8.87 -12.59 12.82
N PRO A 156 -10.06 -12.33 13.39
CA PRO A 156 -10.84 -13.36 14.07
C PRO A 156 -11.24 -14.49 13.12
N LYS A 157 -10.78 -15.72 13.39
CA LYS A 157 -11.05 -16.89 12.55
C LYS A 157 -12.55 -17.10 12.31
N LYS A 158 -13.37 -16.95 13.35
CA LYS A 158 -14.84 -17.03 13.28
C LYS A 158 -15.45 -16.09 12.24
N TRP A 159 -14.85 -14.92 12.01
CA TRP A 159 -15.31 -13.97 11.00
C TRP A 159 -14.82 -14.35 9.61
N LEU A 160 -13.53 -14.74 9.50
CA LEU A 160 -12.95 -15.23 8.24
C LEU A 160 -13.70 -16.45 7.69
N ASP A 161 -14.21 -17.33 8.55
CA ASP A 161 -14.96 -18.51 8.12
C ASP A 161 -16.33 -18.15 7.48
N CYS A 162 -16.84 -16.95 7.72
CA CYS A 162 -18.14 -16.48 7.20
C CYS A 162 -18.02 -15.53 5.99
N ILE A 163 -16.81 -15.19 5.54
CA ILE A 163 -16.62 -14.26 4.42
C ILE A 163 -17.06 -14.93 3.11
N TYR A 164 -18.03 -14.31 2.43
CA TYR A 164 -18.40 -14.68 1.08
C TYR A 164 -17.22 -14.48 0.11
N ALA A 165 -17.01 -15.44 -0.80
CA ALA A 165 -15.93 -15.43 -1.79
C ALA A 165 -14.52 -15.23 -1.19
N LYS A 166 -14.27 -15.71 0.03
CA LYS A 166 -12.96 -15.62 0.71
C LYS A 166 -11.81 -16.08 -0.19
N ASP A 167 -11.95 -17.22 -0.86
CA ASP A 167 -10.87 -17.78 -1.68
C ASP A 167 -10.54 -16.89 -2.89
N PHE A 168 -11.56 -16.25 -3.48
CA PHE A 168 -11.36 -15.24 -4.53
C PHE A 168 -10.63 -14.01 -3.99
N ILE A 169 -11.05 -13.48 -2.83
CA ILE A 169 -10.38 -12.33 -2.19
C ILE A 169 -8.92 -12.65 -1.87
N LEU A 170 -8.63 -13.86 -1.38
CA LEU A 170 -7.27 -14.32 -1.13
C LEU A 170 -6.46 -14.42 -2.42
N CYS A 171 -7.03 -15.00 -3.48
CA CYS A 171 -6.39 -15.09 -4.79
C CYS A 171 -6.03 -13.71 -5.34
N VAL A 172 -6.98 -12.76 -5.35
CA VAL A 172 -6.74 -11.38 -5.81
C VAL A 172 -5.71 -10.68 -4.94
N SER A 173 -5.75 -10.87 -3.62
CA SER A 173 -4.78 -10.27 -2.69
C SER A 173 -3.36 -10.79 -2.92
N SER A 174 -3.20 -12.09 -3.16
CA SER A 174 -1.92 -12.70 -3.53
C SER A 174 -1.41 -12.20 -4.88
N TRP A 175 -2.30 -12.07 -5.87
CA TRP A 175 -1.95 -11.52 -7.18
C TRP A 175 -1.48 -10.07 -7.08
N ILE A 176 -2.19 -9.21 -6.34
CA ILE A 176 -1.79 -7.81 -6.10
C ILE A 176 -0.38 -7.73 -5.51
N ALA A 177 -0.09 -8.57 -4.50
CA ALA A 177 1.23 -8.59 -3.88
C ALA A 177 2.34 -9.02 -4.86
N TYR A 178 2.09 -10.08 -5.63
CA TYR A 178 3.05 -10.60 -6.61
C TYR A 178 3.31 -9.61 -7.76
N GLU A 179 2.25 -9.06 -8.35
CA GLU A 179 2.38 -8.11 -9.46
C GLU A 179 2.94 -6.77 -9.01
N GLY A 180 2.59 -6.30 -7.80
CA GLY A 180 3.19 -5.09 -7.23
C GLY A 180 4.70 -5.22 -7.06
N GLU A 181 5.17 -6.37 -6.56
CA GLU A 181 6.60 -6.66 -6.44
C GLU A 181 7.29 -6.75 -7.81
N THR A 182 6.64 -7.41 -8.78
CA THR A 182 7.15 -7.56 -10.15
C THR A 182 7.25 -6.21 -10.85
N TRP A 183 6.19 -5.40 -10.75
CA TRP A 183 6.16 -4.03 -11.25
C TRP A 183 7.30 -3.20 -10.66
N PHE A 184 7.50 -3.25 -9.34
CA PHE A 184 8.58 -2.50 -8.67
C PHE A 184 9.97 -2.92 -9.13
N LYS A 185 10.24 -4.22 -9.30
CA LYS A 185 11.51 -4.72 -9.84
C LYS A 185 11.77 -4.22 -11.25
N ASN A 186 10.75 -4.18 -12.09
CA ASN A 186 10.86 -3.71 -13.48
C ASN A 186 11.11 -2.19 -13.58
N GLN A 187 10.70 -1.40 -12.58
CA GLN A 187 11.06 0.02 -12.51
C GLN A 187 12.56 0.24 -12.23
N LYS A 188 13.26 -0.75 -11.64
CA LYS A 188 14.68 -0.67 -11.27
C LYS A 188 15.64 -1.17 -12.34
N VAL A 189 15.15 -1.61 -13.50
CA VAL A 189 16.00 -1.87 -14.66
C VAL A 189 16.01 -0.58 -15.49
N PRO A 190 16.95 0.37 -15.27
CA PRO A 190 17.31 1.25 -16.35
C PRO A 190 17.84 0.31 -17.44
N GLY A 191 17.03 0.11 -18.48
CA GLY A 191 17.48 -0.62 -19.64
C GLY A 191 18.82 -0.02 -20.07
N ILE A 192 19.78 -0.90 -20.31
CA ILE A 192 21.04 -0.63 -21.01
C ILE A 192 20.81 0.20 -22.30
N SER A 193 19.57 0.28 -22.79
CA SER A 193 19.09 1.20 -23.82
C SER A 193 19.37 2.69 -23.58
N THR A 194 19.51 3.20 -22.34
CA THR A 194 19.81 4.65 -22.13
C THR A 194 21.31 4.96 -22.14
N LEU A 195 22.16 3.93 -22.00
CA LEU A 195 23.62 4.08 -22.09
C LEU A 195 24.13 3.96 -23.53
N ILE A 196 23.42 3.26 -24.43
CA ILE A 196 23.84 3.11 -25.83
C ILE A 196 23.54 4.40 -26.63
N THR A 197 22.42 5.09 -26.37
CA THR A 197 22.07 6.33 -27.09
C THR A 197 22.92 7.55 -26.69
N SER A 198 23.58 7.52 -25.53
CA SER A 198 24.52 8.57 -25.11
C SER A 198 25.98 8.27 -25.51
N PHE A 199 26.32 7.00 -25.74
CA PHE A 199 27.65 6.60 -26.23
C PHE A 199 27.83 6.86 -27.73
N ASP A 200 26.81 6.62 -28.56
CA ASP A 200 26.91 6.86 -30.00
C ASP A 200 26.95 8.36 -30.37
N ASN A 201 26.32 9.21 -29.56
CA ASN A 201 26.34 10.67 -29.79
C ASN A 201 27.64 11.35 -29.33
N THR A 202 28.47 10.68 -28.53
CA THR A 202 29.75 11.23 -28.06
C THR A 202 30.95 10.75 -28.88
N LEU A 203 30.87 9.58 -29.53
CA LEU A 203 31.93 9.07 -30.40
C LEU A 203 32.04 9.79 -31.74
N HIS A 204 31.03 10.56 -32.15
CA HIS A 204 31.11 11.34 -33.39
C HIS A 204 31.91 12.65 -33.28
N ASN A 205 32.38 13.05 -32.09
CA ASN A 205 32.94 14.39 -31.89
C ASN A 205 34.21 14.53 -31.04
N SER A 206 34.98 13.48 -30.78
CA SER A 206 36.30 13.67 -30.15
C SER A 206 37.25 12.48 -30.33
N ARG A 207 38.51 12.81 -30.67
CA ARG A 207 39.65 11.86 -30.74
C ARG A 207 39.90 11.23 -29.37
N PRO A 208 40.29 9.94 -29.31
CA PRO A 208 40.47 9.24 -28.04
C PRO A 208 41.76 9.70 -27.33
N SER A 209 41.66 10.04 -26.04
CA SER A 209 42.79 10.18 -25.13
C SER A 209 42.77 9.06 -24.07
N GLU A 210 43.96 8.68 -23.60
CA GLU A 210 44.26 7.48 -22.79
C GLU A 210 43.57 7.37 -21.41
N SER A 211 42.67 8.28 -21.03
CA SER A 211 42.02 8.29 -19.70
C SER A 211 40.88 7.29 -19.52
N ILE A 212 40.49 6.53 -20.56
CA ILE A 212 39.32 5.61 -20.54
C ILE A 212 39.64 4.28 -19.81
N ASN A 213 40.93 3.90 -19.69
CA ASN A 213 41.30 2.59 -19.13
C ASN A 213 41.17 2.49 -17.59
N LEU A 214 41.33 3.58 -16.84
CA LEU A 214 41.26 3.56 -15.36
C LEU A 214 39.82 3.49 -14.83
N THR A 215 38.86 4.06 -15.55
CA THR A 215 37.44 4.07 -15.16
C THR A 215 36.80 2.68 -15.35
N THR A 216 37.20 1.96 -16.39
CA THR A 216 36.73 0.61 -16.71
C THR A 216 37.19 -0.42 -15.68
N GLN A 217 38.38 -0.24 -15.10
CA GLN A 217 38.93 -1.14 -14.08
C GLN A 217 38.23 -0.98 -12.71
N ARG A 218 37.76 0.24 -12.37
CA ARG A 218 37.03 0.50 -11.12
C ARG A 218 35.59 -0.04 -11.13
N MET A 219 34.92 -0.08 -12.28
CA MET A 219 33.57 -0.62 -12.39
C MET A 219 33.52 -2.15 -12.22
N ARG A 220 34.54 -2.89 -12.68
CA ARG A 220 34.62 -4.35 -12.48
C ARG A 220 34.76 -4.74 -11.01
N ALA A 221 35.56 -4.01 -10.24
CA ALA A 221 35.76 -4.31 -8.81
C ALA A 221 34.48 -4.10 -7.96
N SER A 222 33.57 -3.22 -8.40
CA SER A 222 32.31 -2.95 -7.69
C SER A 222 31.21 -3.99 -7.97
N LEU A 223 31.30 -4.71 -9.09
CA LEU A 223 30.38 -5.79 -9.47
C LEU A 223 30.68 -7.11 -8.73
N GLU A 224 31.93 -7.34 -8.33
CA GLU A 224 32.28 -8.54 -7.54
C GLU A 224 31.88 -8.42 -6.05
N ALA A 225 31.67 -7.21 -5.54
CA ALA A 225 31.26 -6.98 -4.15
C ALA A 225 29.76 -7.21 -3.88
N THR A 226 28.93 -7.35 -4.92
CA THR A 226 27.46 -7.46 -4.80
C THR A 226 26.94 -8.90 -4.73
N SER A 227 27.80 -9.93 -4.85
CA SER A 227 27.41 -11.34 -4.74
C SER A 227 27.19 -11.84 -3.31
N GLY A 228 27.30 -10.98 -2.29
CA GLY A 228 27.20 -11.35 -0.87
C GLY A 228 25.81 -11.18 -0.23
N LEU A 229 24.85 -10.53 -0.90
CA LEU A 229 23.53 -10.24 -0.33
C LEU A 229 22.44 -11.28 -0.64
N ASP A 230 22.74 -12.29 -1.45
CA ASP A 230 21.77 -13.32 -1.87
C ASP A 230 21.38 -14.34 -0.77
N ILE A 231 22.00 -14.28 0.41
CA ILE A 231 21.72 -15.25 1.48
C ILE A 231 20.53 -14.84 2.36
N ALA A 232 20.14 -13.56 2.39
CA ALA A 232 18.98 -13.10 3.17
C ALA A 232 17.62 -13.26 2.44
N LEU A 233 17.63 -13.35 1.11
CA LEU A 233 16.42 -13.46 0.28
C LEU A 233 15.76 -14.86 0.33
N GLY A 234 16.50 -15.88 0.77
CA GLY A 234 16.06 -17.27 0.76
C GLY A 234 15.08 -17.67 1.88
N ALA A 235 14.84 -16.85 2.90
CA ALA A 235 14.06 -17.23 4.07
C ALA A 235 12.56 -16.90 3.98
N ILE A 236 12.17 -15.92 3.15
CA ILE A 236 10.77 -15.48 3.03
C ILE A 236 10.03 -16.25 1.91
N VAL A 237 10.73 -16.62 0.83
CA VAL A 237 10.14 -17.36 -0.30
C VAL A 237 10.02 -18.87 -0.02
N ARG A 238 10.87 -19.46 0.83
CA ARG A 238 10.84 -20.91 1.13
C ARG A 238 9.67 -21.38 2.01
N LYS A 239 8.79 -20.49 2.48
CA LYS A 239 7.57 -20.89 3.22
C LYS A 239 6.33 -21.04 2.33
N ALA A 240 6.46 -20.87 1.01
CA ALA A 240 5.38 -21.03 0.05
C ALA A 240 5.60 -22.16 -0.97
N ILE A 241 6.65 -22.98 -0.82
CA ILE A 241 6.98 -24.10 -1.71
C ILE A 241 6.91 -25.38 -0.88
N ASP A 242 6.22 -26.40 -1.38
CA ASP A 242 6.14 -27.70 -0.72
C ASP A 242 7.51 -28.41 -0.68
N PRO A 243 7.68 -29.47 0.14
CA PRO A 243 8.97 -30.16 0.30
C PRO A 243 9.51 -30.83 -0.97
N ASN A 244 8.72 -30.91 -2.04
CA ASN A 244 9.06 -31.61 -3.28
C ASN A 244 9.41 -30.66 -4.43
N GLY A 245 9.39 -29.34 -4.21
CA GLY A 245 9.85 -28.36 -5.19
C GLY A 245 8.89 -28.12 -6.36
N HIS A 246 7.62 -28.49 -6.23
CA HIS A 246 6.61 -28.17 -7.23
C HIS A 246 6.08 -26.74 -7.02
N ILE A 247 6.16 -25.91 -8.07
CA ILE A 247 5.25 -24.78 -8.22
C ILE A 247 3.94 -25.43 -8.71
N GLY A 248 3.06 -25.79 -7.78
CA GLY A 248 1.81 -26.46 -8.12
C GLY A 248 1.04 -25.66 -9.17
N ASP A 249 0.61 -26.37 -10.22
CA ASP A 249 -0.12 -25.92 -11.41
C ASP A 249 -1.09 -24.74 -11.16
N PHE A 250 -0.57 -23.52 -11.24
CA PHE A 250 -1.34 -22.29 -10.98
C PHE A 250 -2.07 -21.79 -12.23
N TYR A 251 -1.69 -22.29 -13.41
CA TYR A 251 -2.32 -21.90 -14.69
C TYR A 251 -3.70 -22.54 -14.88
N ASP A 252 -3.90 -23.78 -14.43
CA ASP A 252 -5.19 -24.47 -14.58
C ASP A 252 -6.23 -23.99 -13.55
N GLY A 253 -5.79 -23.64 -12.33
CA GLY A 253 -6.66 -23.10 -11.29
C GLY A 253 -7.20 -21.68 -11.57
N TRP A 254 -6.48 -20.88 -12.36
CA TRP A 254 -6.92 -19.54 -12.75
C TRP A 254 -8.10 -19.59 -13.75
N GLN A 255 -8.07 -20.53 -14.69
CA GLN A 255 -9.22 -20.78 -15.58
C GLN A 255 -10.41 -21.34 -14.78
N ASP A 256 -10.19 -22.27 -13.85
CA ASP A 256 -11.27 -22.85 -13.05
C ASP A 256 -11.96 -21.85 -12.10
N CYS A 257 -11.23 -20.88 -11.53
CA CYS A 257 -11.81 -19.82 -10.69
C CYS A 257 -12.67 -18.83 -11.49
N VAL A 258 -12.25 -18.48 -12.71
CA VAL A 258 -12.98 -17.55 -13.59
C VAL A 258 -14.19 -18.23 -14.24
N VAL A 259 -14.12 -19.53 -14.54
CA VAL A 259 -15.22 -20.28 -15.18
C VAL A 259 -16.33 -20.69 -14.20
N ARG A 260 -16.03 -20.87 -12.91
CA ARG A 260 -17.05 -21.25 -11.90
C ARG A 260 -17.79 -20.08 -11.25
N SER A 261 -17.46 -18.84 -11.60
CA SER A 261 -18.05 -17.63 -11.01
C SER A 261 -18.89 -16.80 -11.97
N VAL A 262 -19.29 -17.38 -13.12
CA VAL A 262 -20.27 -16.82 -14.08
C VAL A 262 -21.50 -17.69 -14.17
#